data_AF-A0A438FTF9-F1
#
_entry.id   AF-A0A438FTF9-F1
#
_cell.length_a   1.000
_cell.length_b   1.000
_cell.length_c   1.000
_cell.angle_alpha   90.00
_cell.angle_beta   90.00
_cell.angle_gamma   90.00
#
_symmetry.space_group_name_H-M   'P 1'
#
loop_
_entity.id
_entity.type
_entity.pdbx_description
1 polymer ?
#
loop_
_entity_poly.entity_id
_entity_poly.type
_entity_poly.pdbx_seq_one_letter_code
_entity_poly.pdbx_strand_id
1 'polypeptide(L)'
;MAILEDEKSCMVPTVIEGTLKTPMLSAMQVKKGLKREEVTYLATLKEERDNGSREPMPKEIEGVLDEFKDVMPPELPKRLPPRREEDHKIELESEPSPLLWGHIGWHRLSWKS
;
A
#
# COMPACT_ATOMS: atom_id res chain seq x y z
N MET A 1 16.76 -11.01 -61.36
CA MET A 1 16.94 -10.45 -60.00
C MET A 1 16.29 -11.42 -59.04
N ALA A 2 17.08 -12.09 -58.21
CA ALA A 2 16.59 -12.96 -57.15
C ALA A 2 17.26 -12.49 -55.87
N ILE A 3 16.45 -11.98 -54.94
CA ILE A 3 16.90 -11.66 -53.58
C ILE A 3 16.38 -12.83 -52.73
N LEU A 4 17.27 -13.79 -52.48
CA LEU A 4 17.14 -14.74 -51.39
C LEU A 4 18.09 -14.23 -50.31
N GLU A 5 17.60 -13.38 -49.42
CA GLU A 5 18.23 -13.20 -48.12
C GLU A 5 17.40 -13.98 -47.14
N ASP A 6 18.00 -15.07 -46.65
CA ASP A 6 17.47 -15.92 -45.61
C ASP A 6 16.86 -15.08 -44.48
N GLU A 7 15.56 -15.25 -44.20
CA GLU A 7 14.89 -14.74 -43.00
C GLU A 7 15.46 -15.45 -41.76
N LYS A 8 16.71 -15.13 -41.42
CA LYS A 8 17.34 -15.52 -40.16
C LYS A 8 16.78 -14.58 -39.13
N SER A 9 15.67 -14.96 -38.51
CA SER A 9 15.17 -14.29 -37.31
C SER A 9 16.31 -14.22 -36.29
N CYS A 10 16.86 -13.03 -36.06
CA CYS A 10 17.86 -12.81 -35.04
C CYS A 10 17.18 -12.98 -33.68
N MET A 11 17.23 -14.19 -33.11
CA MET A 11 16.79 -14.39 -31.75
C MET A 11 17.82 -13.77 -30.82
N VAL A 12 17.46 -12.64 -30.20
CA VAL A 12 18.26 -12.02 -29.15
C VAL A 12 18.17 -12.90 -27.91
N PRO A 13 19.30 -13.42 -27.38
CA PRO A 13 19.30 -14.12 -26.09
C PRO A 13 18.84 -13.14 -25.02
N THR A 14 17.67 -13.38 -24.43
CA THR A 14 17.18 -12.61 -23.29
C THR A 14 17.91 -13.11 -22.04
N VAL A 15 19.20 -12.81 -21.93
CA VAL A 15 19.93 -13.03 -20.68
C VAL A 15 19.53 -11.91 -19.74
N ILE A 16 18.73 -12.24 -18.74
CA ILE A 16 18.45 -11.33 -17.63
C ILE A 16 19.66 -11.41 -16.71
N GLU A 17 20.68 -10.58 -16.95
CA GLU A 17 21.75 -10.35 -15.97
C GLU A 17 21.19 -9.50 -14.83
N GLY A 18 20.67 -10.19 -13.81
CA GLY A 18 20.16 -9.57 -12.60
C GLY A 18 19.96 -10.63 -11.54
N THR A 19 20.85 -10.64 -10.54
CA THR A 19 20.83 -11.54 -9.39
C THR A 19 19.60 -11.29 -8.51
N LEU A 20 18.43 -11.72 -8.95
CA LEU A 20 17.40 -12.18 -8.01
C LEU A 20 17.76 -13.63 -7.70
N LYS A 21 18.12 -13.93 -6.44
CA LYS A 21 18.55 -15.27 -5.98
C LYS A 21 17.48 -16.36 -6.19
N THR A 22 16.30 -15.98 -6.67
CA THR A 22 15.22 -16.87 -7.05
C THR A 22 15.06 -16.83 -8.57
N PRO A 23 15.20 -17.97 -9.28
CA PRO A 23 14.91 -18.01 -10.70
C PRO A 23 13.45 -17.63 -10.94
N MET A 24 13.21 -16.50 -11.60
CA MET A 24 11.88 -16.00 -11.91
C MET A 24 11.45 -16.56 -13.28
N LEU A 25 10.38 -17.33 -13.31
CA LEU A 25 9.82 -17.87 -14.55
C LEU A 25 8.83 -16.88 -15.15
N SER A 26 8.93 -16.63 -16.45
CA SER A 26 7.91 -15.92 -17.22
C SER A 26 6.68 -16.80 -17.44
N ALA A 27 5.52 -16.17 -17.66
CA ALA A 27 4.29 -16.88 -18.03
C ALA A 27 4.45 -17.72 -19.32
N MET A 28 5.30 -17.27 -20.26
CA MET A 28 5.60 -18.00 -21.48
C MET A 28 6.37 -19.30 -21.21
N GLN A 29 7.34 -19.26 -20.30
CA GLN A 29 8.10 -20.45 -19.89
C GLN A 29 7.18 -21.45 -19.19
N VAL A 30 6.30 -20.99 -18.30
CA VAL A 30 5.29 -21.84 -17.65
C VAL A 30 4.36 -22.49 -18.70
N LYS A 31 3.85 -21.72 -19.66
CA LYS A 31 3.00 -22.25 -20.75
C LYS A 31 3.73 -23.28 -21.61
N LYS A 32 5.02 -23.07 -21.89
CA LYS A 32 5.83 -23.98 -22.71
C LYS A 32 6.15 -25.27 -21.96
N GLY A 33 6.46 -25.19 -20.67
CA GLY A 33 6.68 -26.35 -19.82
C GLY A 33 5.43 -27.23 -19.72
N LEU A 34 4.25 -26.62 -19.52
CA LEU A 34 2.98 -27.36 -19.50
C LEU A 34 2.71 -28.12 -20.82
N LYS A 35 2.99 -27.50 -21.98
CA LYS A 35 2.85 -28.16 -23.29
C LYS A 35 3.81 -29.33 -23.50
N ARG A 36 4.92 -29.35 -22.78
CA ARG A 36 5.96 -30.38 -22.83
C ARG A 36 5.79 -31.43 -21.73
N GLU A 37 4.70 -31.37 -20.97
CA GLU A 37 4.45 -32.20 -19.79
C GLU A 37 5.56 -32.09 -18.73
N GLU A 38 6.23 -30.93 -18.67
CA GLU A 38 7.19 -30.62 -17.62
C GLU A 38 6.46 -30.37 -16.29
N VAL A 39 7.03 -30.88 -15.18
CA VAL A 39 6.44 -30.79 -13.84
C VAL A 39 6.26 -29.32 -13.44
N THR A 40 5.01 -28.90 -13.23
CA THR A 40 4.63 -27.53 -12.90
C THR A 40 3.70 -27.53 -11.69
N TYR A 41 4.06 -26.81 -10.63
CA TYR A 41 3.25 -26.69 -9.40
C TYR A 41 2.60 -25.32 -9.31
N LEU A 42 1.32 -25.29 -8.93
CA LEU A 42 0.55 -24.06 -8.68
C LEU A 42 0.20 -23.98 -7.19
N ALA A 43 0.56 -22.89 -6.54
CA ALA A 43 0.13 -22.57 -5.19
C ALA A 43 -0.91 -21.44 -5.24
N THR A 44 -2.05 -21.62 -4.58
CA THR A 44 -3.06 -20.60 -4.41
C THR A 44 -3.26 -20.32 -2.92
N LEU A 45 -3.30 -19.04 -2.55
CA LEU A 45 -3.66 -18.65 -1.20
C LEU A 45 -5.18 -18.51 -1.14
N LYS A 46 -5.82 -19.27 -0.24
CA LYS A 46 -7.24 -19.09 0.07
C LYS A 46 -7.33 -18.18 1.29
N GLU A 47 -7.99 -17.05 1.13
CA GLU A 47 -8.38 -16.23 2.27
C GLU A 47 -9.41 -17.03 3.09
N GLU A 48 -9.00 -17.49 4.26
CA GLU A 48 -9.93 -18.00 5.27
C GLU A 48 -10.55 -16.79 5.95
N ARG A 49 -11.82 -16.51 5.63
CA ARG A 49 -12.61 -15.62 6.46
C ARG A 49 -12.87 -16.34 7.76
N ASP A 50 -12.27 -15.84 8.84
CA ASP A 50 -12.55 -16.28 10.20
C ASP A 50 -14.07 -16.30 10.41
N ASN A 51 -14.62 -17.48 10.63
CA ASN A 51 -16.05 -17.70 10.84
C ASN A 51 -16.47 -17.39 12.29
N GLY A 52 -15.66 -16.63 13.02
CA GLY A 52 -15.92 -16.24 14.40
C GLY A 52 -15.53 -17.30 15.42
N SER A 53 -14.69 -18.27 15.03
CA SER A 53 -14.12 -19.24 15.97
C SER A 53 -12.83 -18.75 16.64
N ARG A 54 -12.57 -17.44 16.57
CA ARG A 54 -11.56 -16.79 17.39
C ARG A 54 -11.83 -17.11 18.86
N GLU A 55 -10.80 -17.59 19.55
CA GLU A 55 -10.86 -17.81 20.99
C GLU A 55 -11.43 -16.56 21.68
N PRO A 56 -12.30 -16.73 22.69
CA PRO A 56 -12.88 -15.59 23.38
C PRO A 56 -11.77 -14.73 23.97
N MET A 57 -11.96 -13.41 23.93
CA MET A 57 -11.00 -12.45 24.47
C MET A 57 -10.67 -12.83 25.93
N PRO A 58 -9.40 -12.91 26.33
CA PRO A 58 -9.02 -13.07 27.73
C PRO A 58 -9.66 -12.00 28.61
N LYS A 59 -10.11 -12.38 29.81
CA LYS A 59 -10.85 -11.50 30.73
C LYS A 59 -10.05 -10.26 31.14
N GLU A 60 -8.73 -10.40 31.21
CA GLU A 60 -7.82 -9.31 31.51
C GLU A 60 -7.86 -8.23 30.42
N ILE A 61 -7.92 -8.65 29.15
CA ILE A 61 -8.00 -7.74 28.00
C ILE A 61 -9.40 -7.11 27.94
N GLU A 62 -10.46 -7.89 28.21
CA GLU A 62 -11.83 -7.36 28.31
C GLU A 62 -11.94 -6.28 29.40
N GLY A 63 -11.34 -6.51 30.58
CA GLY A 63 -11.33 -5.53 31.67
C GLY A 63 -10.63 -4.22 31.30
N VAL A 64 -9.46 -4.30 30.64
CA VAL A 64 -8.74 -3.10 30.15
C VAL A 64 -9.56 -2.37 29.09
N LEU A 65 -10.21 -3.09 28.18
CA LEU A 65 -11.04 -2.45 27.15
C LEU A 65 -12.27 -1.75 27.73
N ASP A 66 -12.92 -2.31 28.76
CA ASP A 66 -14.04 -1.65 29.43
C ASP A 66 -13.60 -0.43 30.25
N GLU A 67 -12.42 -0.50 30.88
CA GLU A 67 -11.82 0.63 31.61
C GLU A 67 -11.52 1.83 30.71
N PHE A 68 -11.00 1.59 29.49
CA PHE A 68 -10.55 2.63 28.56
C PHE A 68 -11.48 2.86 27.35
N LYS A 69 -12.75 2.44 27.43
CA LYS A 69 -13.73 2.59 26.34
C LYS A 69 -13.98 4.05 25.90
N ASP A 70 -13.65 5.00 26.76
CA ASP A 70 -13.79 6.44 26.57
C ASP A 70 -12.61 7.09 25.84
N VAL A 71 -11.46 6.40 25.74
CA VAL A 71 -10.26 6.92 25.05
C VAL A 71 -10.45 6.94 23.54
N MET A 72 -11.18 5.96 23.00
CA MET A 72 -11.43 5.80 21.56
C MET A 72 -12.94 5.57 21.32
N PRO A 73 -13.78 6.58 21.58
CA PRO A 73 -15.21 6.44 21.35
C PRO A 73 -15.48 6.26 19.85
N PRO A 74 -16.53 5.50 19.48
CA PRO A 74 -16.88 5.26 18.07
C PRO A 74 -17.28 6.56 17.34
N GLU A 75 -17.72 7.57 18.10
CA GLU A 75 -18.02 8.91 17.60
C GLU A 75 -17.16 9.93 18.34
N LEU A 76 -16.60 10.88 17.59
CA LEU A 76 -15.82 11.98 18.18
C LEU A 76 -16.74 12.93 18.95
N PRO A 77 -16.31 13.43 20.13
CA PRO A 77 -17.09 14.42 20.88
C PRO A 77 -17.33 15.68 20.03
N LYS A 78 -18.56 16.21 20.07
CA LYS A 78 -18.96 17.40 19.29
C LYS A 78 -18.18 18.67 19.64
N ARG A 79 -17.50 18.67 20.80
CA ARG A 79 -16.71 19.78 21.30
C ARG A 79 -15.28 19.31 21.45
N LEU A 80 -14.35 20.07 20.89
CA LEU A 80 -12.94 19.87 21.15
C LEU A 80 -12.65 20.16 22.64
N PRO A 81 -11.69 19.46 23.25
CA PRO A 81 -11.20 19.85 24.55
C PRO A 81 -10.74 21.31 24.51
N PRO A 82 -10.88 22.06 25.62
CA PRO A 82 -10.35 23.40 25.73
C PRO A 82 -8.87 23.43 25.30
N ARG A 83 -8.44 24.54 24.69
CA ARG A 83 -7.01 24.75 24.43
C ARG A 83 -6.26 24.59 25.75
N ARG A 84 -5.16 23.84 25.70
CA ARG A 84 -4.27 23.66 26.84
C ARG A 84 -3.68 25.01 27.25
N GLU A 85 -3.24 25.12 28.50
CA GLU A 85 -2.56 26.32 29.03
C GLU A 85 -1.30 26.66 28.23
N GLU A 86 -0.63 25.64 27.68
CA GLU A 86 0.44 25.79 26.71
C GLU A 86 -0.10 25.62 25.28
N ASP A 87 -0.43 26.74 24.64
CA ASP A 87 -0.59 26.82 23.19
C ASP A 87 0.78 27.23 22.61
N HIS A 88 1.45 26.31 21.90
CA HIS A 88 2.76 26.61 21.34
C HIS A 88 2.60 27.63 20.22
N LYS A 89 3.07 28.86 20.47
CA LYS A 89 3.16 29.91 19.47
C LYS A 89 4.09 29.42 18.35
N ILE A 90 3.53 29.19 17.16
CA ILE A 90 4.33 28.97 15.96
C ILE A 90 4.84 30.34 15.54
N GLU A 91 6.14 30.56 15.70
CA GLU A 91 6.80 31.73 15.15
C GLU A 91 7.04 31.48 13.67
N LEU A 92 6.42 32.31 12.83
CA LEU A 92 6.63 32.27 11.39
C LEU A 92 7.86 33.10 11.08
N GLU A 93 8.86 32.49 10.46
CA GLU A 93 9.97 33.22 9.84
C GLU A 93 9.43 34.11 8.70
N SER A 94 10.00 35.29 8.55
CA SER A 94 9.52 36.32 7.64
C SER A 94 9.94 36.07 6.19
N GLU A 95 9.47 35.00 5.54
CA GLU A 95 9.52 34.85 4.08
C GLU A 95 8.35 33.98 3.57
N PRO A 96 7.95 34.18 2.29
CA PRO A 96 6.86 35.06 1.92
C PRO A 96 5.53 34.63 2.56
N SER A 97 4.64 35.60 2.82
CA SER A 97 3.35 35.35 3.47
C SER A 97 2.59 34.17 2.81
N PRO A 98 1.88 33.33 3.58
CA PRO A 98 1.00 32.30 3.01
C PRO A 98 -0.12 32.88 2.13
N LEU A 99 -0.33 34.21 2.16
CA LEU A 99 -1.22 34.94 1.26
C LEU A 99 -0.68 35.01 -0.19
N LEU A 100 0.63 34.80 -0.39
CA LEU A 100 1.27 34.75 -1.72
C LEU A 100 1.16 33.36 -2.38
N TRP A 101 0.59 32.36 -1.70
CA TRP A 101 0.37 31.03 -2.26
C TRP A 101 -0.92 30.91 -3.10
N GLY A 102 -1.66 32.00 -3.33
CA GLY A 102 -2.81 31.98 -4.25
C GLY A 102 -2.48 31.56 -5.69
N HIS A 103 -1.20 31.59 -6.08
CA HIS A 103 -0.72 31.16 -7.40
C HIS A 103 -0.35 29.67 -7.48
N ILE A 104 -0.11 29.01 -6.34
CA ILE A 104 0.05 27.55 -6.25
C ILE A 104 -1.28 27.00 -5.76
N GLY A 105 -2.12 26.52 -6.68
CA GLY A 105 -3.53 26.17 -6.45
C GLY A 105 -3.78 25.16 -5.32
N TRP A 106 -3.73 25.61 -4.07
CA TRP A 106 -4.27 24.93 -2.92
C TRP A 106 -5.68 25.44 -2.72
N HIS A 107 -6.65 24.54 -2.87
CA HIS A 107 -8.05 24.85 -2.63
C HIS A 107 -8.22 25.38 -1.21
N ARG A 108 -8.65 26.63 -1.11
CA ARG A 108 -8.94 27.34 0.14
C ARG A 108 -10.06 26.60 0.88
N LEU A 109 -9.72 25.71 1.80
CA LEU A 109 -10.68 25.13 2.74
C LEU A 109 -11.13 26.23 3.69
N SER A 110 -12.30 26.79 3.39
CA SER A 110 -13.01 27.74 4.23
C SER A 110 -13.40 27.05 5.54
N TRP A 111 -12.62 27.27 6.60
CA TRP A 111 -13.10 27.07 7.96
C TRP A 111 -13.89 28.30 8.39
N LYS A 112 -15.18 28.10 8.64
CA LYS A 112 -16.09 29.10 9.21
C LYS A 112 -16.27 28.72 10.68
N SER A 113 -15.78 29.58 11.57
CA SER A 113 -16.00 29.49 13.01
C SER A 113 -17.45 29.80 13.37
#